data_AF-A0A428TSU8-F1
#
_entry.id   AF-A0A428TSU8-F1
#
_cell.length_a   1.000
_cell.length_b   1.000
_cell.length_c   1.000
_cell.angle_alpha   90.00
_cell.angle_beta   90.00
_cell.angle_gamma   90.00
#
_symmetry.space_group_name_H-M   'P 1'
#
loop_
_entity.id
_entity.type
_entity.pdbx_description
1 polymer ?
#
loop_
_entity_poly.entity_id
_entity_poly.type
_entity_poly.pdbx_seq_one_letter_code
_entity_poly.pdbx_strand_id
1 'polypeptide(L)'
;MPKSQPQSGGISRLLGILGLLTALLASVFYVLEQNLDKFYIFDLKHLDDVSKRALAEHGNNTRAVVEYIVTELNEKTPAHVNLNEEWVFNNAGGAMGAMYIIHASVTEYLIVFGTAIGTEGHTGRHTADDYFHILSGTQLAYVPGSYEPEVYPPR
;
A
#
# COMPACT_ATOMS: atom_id res chain seq x y z
N MET A 1 -35.12 -21.61 -56.34
CA MET A 1 -34.86 -21.35 -54.90
C MET A 1 -33.51 -20.67 -54.79
N PRO A 2 -33.40 -19.42 -54.31
CA PRO A 2 -32.09 -18.85 -54.02
C PRO A 2 -31.58 -19.40 -52.69
N LYS A 3 -30.35 -19.90 -52.66
CA LYS A 3 -29.65 -20.31 -51.44
C LYS A 3 -29.20 -19.05 -50.69
N SER A 4 -29.67 -18.86 -49.47
CA SER A 4 -29.18 -17.83 -48.55
C SER A 4 -27.73 -18.16 -48.16
N GLN A 5 -26.79 -17.29 -48.50
CA GLN A 5 -25.42 -17.38 -47.98
C GLN A 5 -25.42 -17.03 -46.48
N PRO A 6 -24.68 -17.76 -45.63
CA PRO A 6 -24.69 -17.53 -44.19
C PRO A 6 -23.95 -16.21 -43.86
N GLN A 7 -24.53 -15.43 -42.95
CA GLN A 7 -24.02 -14.16 -42.42
C GLN A 7 -22.75 -14.33 -41.54
N SER A 8 -21.69 -14.95 -42.06
CA SER A 8 -20.44 -15.20 -41.30
C SER A 8 -19.59 -13.94 -41.07
N GLY A 9 -19.80 -12.88 -41.85
CA GLY A 9 -18.97 -11.68 -41.82
C GLY A 9 -19.11 -10.82 -40.56
N GLY A 10 -20.27 -10.85 -39.88
CA GLY A 10 -20.52 -10.03 -38.69
C GLY A 10 -19.75 -10.53 -37.46
N ILE A 11 -19.80 -11.85 -37.22
CA ILE A 11 -19.13 -12.49 -36.08
C ILE A 11 -17.61 -12.43 -36.24
N SER A 12 -17.07 -12.73 -37.42
CA SER A 12 -15.61 -12.65 -37.65
C SER A 12 -15.06 -11.23 -37.52
N ARG A 13 -15.82 -10.21 -37.95
CA ARG A 13 -15.44 -8.79 -37.74
C ARG A 13 -15.47 -8.42 -36.26
N LEU A 14 -16.52 -8.82 -35.53
CA LEU A 14 -16.61 -8.59 -34.09
C LEU A 14 -15.44 -9.25 -33.34
N LEU A 15 -15.13 -10.51 -33.64
CA LEU A 15 -14.00 -11.23 -33.04
C LEU A 15 -12.66 -10.57 -33.37
N GLY A 16 -12.49 -10.06 -34.60
CA GLY A 16 -11.30 -9.29 -34.97
C GLY A 16 -11.16 -7.98 -34.18
N ILE A 17 -12.26 -7.25 -34.00
CA ILE A 17 -12.28 -6.01 -33.18
C ILE A 17 -11.97 -6.34 -31.73
N LEU A 18 -12.63 -7.34 -31.13
CA LEU A 18 -12.34 -7.76 -29.75
C LEU A 18 -10.89 -8.22 -29.58
N GLY A 19 -10.37 -9.00 -30.51
CA GLY A 19 -8.98 -9.45 -30.48
C GLY A 19 -8.00 -8.27 -30.49
N LEU A 20 -8.24 -7.28 -31.35
CA LEU A 20 -7.43 -6.07 -31.42
C LEU A 20 -7.54 -5.22 -30.14
N LEU A 21 -8.75 -5.02 -29.61
CA LEU A 21 -8.98 -4.28 -28.37
C LEU A 21 -8.30 -4.95 -27.17
N THR A 22 -8.43 -6.27 -27.05
CA THR A 22 -7.75 -7.03 -26.00
C THR A 22 -6.23 -6.94 -26.13
N ALA A 23 -5.69 -7.08 -27.34
CA ALA A 23 -4.25 -6.94 -27.57
C ALA A 23 -3.74 -5.53 -27.22
N LEU A 24 -4.50 -4.49 -27.59
CA LEU A 24 -4.16 -3.11 -27.26
C LEU A 24 -4.23 -2.86 -25.74
N LEU A 25 -5.30 -3.31 -25.09
CA LEU A 25 -5.47 -3.20 -23.64
C LEU A 25 -4.36 -3.95 -22.89
N ALA A 26 -4.04 -5.18 -23.29
CA ALA A 26 -2.97 -5.97 -22.70
C ALA A 26 -1.61 -5.29 -22.89
N SER A 27 -1.37 -4.67 -24.04
CA SER A 27 -0.13 -3.91 -24.30
C SER A 27 -0.03 -2.67 -23.41
N VAL A 28 -1.12 -1.90 -23.25
CA VAL A 28 -1.18 -0.75 -22.35
C VAL A 28 -0.95 -1.20 -20.91
N PHE A 29 -1.64 -2.26 -20.47
CA PHE A 29 -1.48 -2.81 -19.12
C PHE A 29 -0.05 -3.26 -18.87
N TYR A 30 0.57 -3.99 -19.81
CA TYR A 30 1.97 -4.42 -19.71
C TYR A 30 2.93 -3.24 -19.57
N VAL A 31 2.72 -2.16 -20.34
CA VAL A 31 3.55 -0.96 -20.24
C VAL A 31 3.33 -0.23 -18.91
N LEU A 32 2.08 -0.10 -18.44
CA LEU A 32 1.79 0.52 -17.14
C LEU A 32 2.41 -0.27 -15.99
N GLU A 33 2.25 -1.60 -15.99
CA GLU A 33 2.81 -2.51 -14.99
C GLU A 33 4.33 -2.36 -14.87
N GLN A 34 5.02 -2.29 -16.01
CA GLN A 34 6.48 -2.08 -16.06
C GLN A 34 6.95 -0.74 -15.52
N ASN A 35 6.05 0.23 -15.37
CA ASN A 35 6.37 1.59 -14.94
C ASN A 35 5.59 1.99 -13.68
N LEU A 36 5.04 1.02 -12.92
CA LEU A 36 4.27 1.27 -11.71
C LEU A 36 5.03 2.10 -10.68
N ASP A 37 6.34 1.85 -10.56
CA ASP A 37 7.26 2.56 -9.68
C ASP A 37 7.28 4.08 -9.90
N LYS A 38 7.01 4.53 -11.14
CA LYS A 38 6.96 5.96 -11.49
C LYS A 38 5.69 6.66 -11.01
N PHE A 39 4.69 5.90 -10.58
CA PHE A 39 3.44 6.45 -10.07
C PHE A 39 3.43 6.55 -8.54
N TYR A 40 4.45 6.04 -7.86
CA TYR A 40 4.59 6.19 -6.41
C TYR A 40 5.32 7.48 -6.05
N ILE A 41 4.78 8.16 -5.03
CA ILE A 41 5.32 9.37 -4.44
C ILE A 41 6.42 9.02 -3.45
N PHE A 42 6.24 7.92 -2.69
CA PHE A 42 7.17 7.52 -1.64
C PHE A 42 8.02 6.32 -2.07
N ASP A 43 9.33 6.45 -1.90
CA ASP A 43 10.29 5.37 -2.15
C ASP A 43 10.47 4.53 -0.88
N LEU A 44 10.34 3.21 -1.01
CA LEU A 44 10.43 2.30 0.13
C LEU A 44 11.79 2.33 0.83
N LYS A 45 12.89 2.56 0.09
CA LYS A 45 14.21 2.66 0.71
C LYS A 45 14.35 3.94 1.51
N HIS A 46 13.79 5.04 1.02
CA HIS A 46 13.72 6.30 1.76
C HIS A 46 12.88 6.15 3.04
N LEU A 47 11.73 5.48 2.98
CA LEU A 47 10.90 5.22 4.16
C LEU A 47 11.62 4.36 5.22
N ASP A 48 12.36 3.34 4.79
CA ASP A 48 13.19 2.52 5.68
C ASP A 48 14.34 3.33 6.31
N ASP A 49 15.05 4.12 5.50
CA ASP A 49 16.15 4.96 5.95
C ASP A 49 15.70 6.04 6.94
N VAL A 50 14.64 6.78 6.65
CA VAL A 50 14.13 7.84 7.54
C VAL A 50 13.60 7.27 8.86
N SER A 51 12.96 6.11 8.83
CA SER A 51 12.50 5.42 10.05
C SER A 51 13.68 5.05 10.95
N LYS A 52 14.75 4.48 10.38
CA LYS A 52 15.97 4.12 11.12
C LYS A 52 16.68 5.32 11.70
N ARG A 53 16.82 6.40 10.93
CA ARG A 53 17.45 7.64 11.41
C ARG A 53 16.65 8.28 12.52
N ALA A 54 15.32 8.35 12.38
CA ALA A 54 14.44 8.88 13.41
C ALA A 54 14.56 8.07 14.71
N LEU A 55 14.60 6.74 14.63
CA LEU A 55 14.82 5.86 15.77
C LEU A 55 16.20 6.04 16.41
N ALA A 56 17.25 6.18 15.61
CA ALA A 56 18.61 6.41 16.10
C ALA A 56 18.73 7.75 16.84
N GLU A 57 18.07 8.80 16.36
CA GLU A 57 18.12 10.14 16.93
C GLU A 57 17.25 10.29 18.18
N HIS A 58 16.04 9.69 18.17
CA HIS A 58 15.03 9.96 19.19
C HIS A 58 14.70 8.76 20.11
N GLY A 59 15.20 7.57 19.78
CA GLY A 59 15.05 6.36 20.59
C GLY A 59 13.61 6.10 21.01
N ASN A 60 13.37 6.07 22.32
CA ASN A 60 12.06 5.76 22.90
C ASN A 60 11.05 6.92 22.86
N ASN A 61 11.41 8.10 22.34
CA ASN A 61 10.48 9.21 22.18
C ASN A 61 9.71 9.09 20.86
N THR A 62 8.67 8.23 20.84
CA THR A 62 7.89 7.95 19.63
C THR A 62 7.26 9.20 19.00
N ARG A 63 6.89 10.21 19.81
CA ARG A 63 6.38 11.50 19.29
C ARG A 63 7.43 12.17 18.41
N ALA A 64 8.66 12.31 18.91
CA ALA A 64 9.75 12.92 18.17
C ALA A 64 10.17 12.09 16.95
N VAL A 65 10.11 10.75 17.04
CA VAL A 65 10.33 9.86 15.88
C VAL A 65 9.33 10.16 14.76
N VAL A 66 8.03 10.23 15.07
CA VAL A 66 6.99 10.53 14.08
C VAL A 66 7.15 11.94 13.52
N GLU A 67 7.41 12.93 14.36
CA GLU A 67 7.64 14.32 13.94
C GLU A 67 8.83 14.45 12.98
N TYR A 68 9.93 13.76 13.25
CA TYR A 68 11.10 13.71 12.37
C TYR A 68 10.74 13.16 11.00
N ILE A 69 10.05 12.01 10.95
CA ILE A 69 9.66 11.36 9.70
C ILE A 69 8.74 12.28 8.89
N VAL A 70 7.68 12.80 9.51
CA VAL A 70 6.70 13.67 8.82
C VAL A 70 7.35 14.95 8.31
N THR A 71 8.26 15.55 9.09
CA THR A 71 8.98 16.76 8.70
C THR A 71 9.83 16.51 7.45
N GLU A 72 10.65 15.45 7.44
CA GLU A 72 11.50 15.14 6.30
C GLU A 72 10.69 14.77 5.05
N LEU A 73 9.61 14.01 5.20
CA LEU A 73 8.72 13.69 4.09
C LEU A 73 8.11 14.97 3.51
N ASN A 74 7.67 15.90 4.36
CA ASN A 74 7.11 17.17 3.91
C ASN A 74 8.15 18.05 3.21
N GLU A 75 9.41 18.03 3.62
CA GLU A 75 10.48 18.76 2.92
C GLU A 75 10.70 18.23 1.50
N LYS A 76 10.57 16.92 1.30
CA LYS A 76 10.79 16.26 0.00
C LYS A 76 9.56 16.28 -0.90
N THR A 77 8.36 16.12 -0.35
CA THR A 77 7.09 16.00 -1.09
C THR A 77 5.95 16.80 -0.44
N PRO A 78 6.08 18.14 -0.28
CA PRO A 78 5.15 18.96 0.52
C PRO A 78 3.70 18.93 0.04
N ALA A 79 3.46 18.71 -1.25
CA ALA A 79 2.10 18.62 -1.80
C ALA A 79 1.37 17.30 -1.44
N HIS A 80 2.09 16.33 -0.89
CA HIS A 80 1.60 14.97 -0.66
C HIS A 80 1.60 14.56 0.82
N VAL A 81 2.00 15.46 1.71
CA VAL A 81 2.07 15.19 3.15
C VAL A 81 1.01 16.02 3.87
N ASN A 82 0.10 15.34 4.55
CA ASN A 82 -0.80 15.95 5.50
C ASN A 82 0.00 16.26 6.78
N LEU A 83 0.00 17.52 7.22
CA LEU A 83 0.60 17.95 8.49
C LEU A 83 -0.43 18.10 9.61
N ASN A 84 -1.72 18.01 9.30
CA ASN A 84 -2.77 18.05 10.30
C ASN A 84 -2.88 16.67 10.97
N GLU A 85 -2.24 16.53 12.14
CA GLU A 85 -2.21 15.31 12.94
C GLU A 85 -3.57 15.01 13.60
N GLU A 86 -4.46 14.40 12.81
CA GLU A 86 -5.74 13.89 13.28
C GLU A 86 -5.68 12.38 13.47
N TRP A 87 -5.98 11.93 14.70
CA TRP A 87 -6.05 10.51 15.05
C TRP A 87 -7.49 10.02 15.01
N VAL A 88 -7.71 8.92 14.29
CA VAL A 88 -9.00 8.24 14.22
C VAL A 88 -8.86 6.80 14.68
N PHE A 89 -9.86 6.29 15.41
CA PHE A 89 -9.90 4.87 15.74
C PHE A 89 -10.18 4.02 14.49
N ASN A 90 -9.52 2.88 14.43
CA ASN A 90 -9.70 1.89 13.37
C ASN A 90 -9.97 0.52 14.02
N ASN A 91 -11.11 -0.07 13.67
CA ASN A 91 -11.54 -1.38 14.15
C ASN A 91 -11.81 -2.28 12.93
N ALA A 92 -10.98 -3.30 12.74
CA ALA A 92 -11.07 -4.22 11.60
C ALA A 92 -10.47 -5.59 11.94
N GLY A 93 -11.03 -6.67 11.39
CA GLY A 93 -10.47 -8.02 11.56
C GLY A 93 -10.39 -8.51 13.01
N GLY A 94 -11.14 -7.91 13.94
CA GLY A 94 -11.05 -8.20 15.38
C GLY A 94 -10.01 -7.36 16.14
N ALA A 95 -9.15 -6.64 15.41
CA ALA A 95 -8.17 -5.72 15.97
C ALA A 95 -8.73 -4.30 16.16
N MET A 96 -8.11 -3.55 17.07
CA MET A 96 -8.39 -2.14 17.35
C MET A 96 -7.07 -1.38 17.47
N GLY A 97 -6.96 -0.30 16.71
CA GLY A 97 -5.87 0.67 16.83
C GLY A 97 -6.35 2.08 16.54
N ALA A 98 -5.40 3.01 16.45
CA ALA A 98 -5.61 4.35 15.95
C ALA A 98 -4.63 4.62 14.82
N MET A 99 -5.05 5.45 13.86
CA MET A 99 -4.22 5.87 12.74
C MET A 99 -4.20 7.38 12.59
N TYR A 100 -3.05 7.87 12.18
CA TYR A 100 -2.86 9.20 11.61
C TYR A 100 -2.49 9.05 10.14
N ILE A 101 -3.29 9.66 9.25
CA ILE A 101 -3.09 9.59 7.80
C ILE A 101 -2.14 10.70 7.34
N ILE A 102 -0.94 10.30 6.90
CA ILE A 102 0.08 11.18 6.33
C ILE A 102 -0.20 11.41 4.84
N HIS A 103 -0.58 10.37 4.11
CA HIS A 103 -0.90 10.44 2.68
C HIS A 103 -1.99 9.43 2.31
N ALA A 104 -2.83 9.79 1.33
CA ALA A 104 -3.76 8.88 0.68
C ALA A 104 -3.97 9.26 -0.79
N SER A 105 -3.82 8.29 -1.69
CA SER A 105 -4.16 8.39 -3.11
C SER A 105 -4.83 7.10 -3.60
N VAL A 106 -5.03 6.99 -4.91
CA VAL A 106 -5.60 5.76 -5.53
C VAL A 106 -4.60 4.60 -5.51
N THR A 107 -3.30 4.90 -5.54
CA THR A 107 -2.22 3.91 -5.74
C THR A 107 -1.41 3.64 -4.48
N GLU A 108 -1.39 4.56 -3.51
CA GLU A 108 -0.64 4.37 -2.27
C GLU A 108 -1.27 5.15 -1.10
N TYR A 109 -0.96 4.73 0.12
CA TYR A 109 -1.26 5.46 1.34
C TYR A 109 -0.09 5.33 2.31
N LEU A 110 0.07 6.32 3.19
CA LEU A 110 1.06 6.29 4.26
C LEU A 110 0.40 6.75 5.55
N ILE A 111 0.52 5.93 6.59
CA ILE A 111 -0.07 6.18 7.91
C ILE A 111 0.93 5.91 9.01
N VAL A 112 0.73 6.57 10.15
CA VAL A 112 1.22 6.07 11.43
C VAL A 112 0.07 5.31 12.07
N PHE A 113 0.31 4.04 12.42
CA PHE A 113 -0.68 3.19 13.07
C PHE A 113 -0.12 2.62 14.37
N GLY A 114 -0.98 2.47 15.37
CA GLY A 114 -0.60 1.77 16.59
C GLY A 114 -1.73 1.63 17.59
N THR A 115 -1.41 1.01 18.72
CA THR A 115 -2.29 0.86 19.87
C THR A 115 -1.48 1.02 21.15
N ALA A 116 -2.01 1.78 22.11
CA ALA A 116 -1.36 1.96 23.42
C ALA A 116 -1.62 0.80 24.39
N ILE A 117 -2.51 -0.13 24.04
CA ILE A 117 -2.97 -1.23 24.92
C ILE A 117 -2.73 -2.63 24.32
N GLY A 118 -2.13 -2.72 23.15
CA GLY A 118 -2.01 -3.96 22.38
C GLY A 118 -3.28 -4.31 21.61
N THR A 119 -3.16 -5.20 20.62
CA THR A 119 -4.28 -5.73 19.85
C THR A 119 -3.89 -7.02 19.13
N GLU A 120 -4.88 -7.83 18.77
CA GLU A 120 -4.73 -9.03 17.94
C GLU A 120 -5.90 -9.11 16.96
N GLY A 121 -5.71 -9.83 15.85
CA GLY A 121 -6.75 -10.00 14.85
C GLY A 121 -6.24 -10.50 13.52
N HIS A 122 -7.14 -10.53 12.55
CA HIS A 122 -6.85 -10.91 11.18
C HIS A 122 -6.33 -9.70 10.39
N THR A 123 -5.16 -9.82 9.77
CA THR A 123 -4.51 -8.76 8.98
C THR A 123 -5.36 -8.30 7.77
N GLY A 124 -6.12 -9.23 7.22
CA GLY A 124 -6.96 -9.03 6.03
C GLY A 124 -6.36 -9.73 4.82
N ARG A 125 -7.03 -9.64 3.68
CA ARG A 125 -6.44 -9.96 2.37
C ARG A 125 -6.70 -8.78 1.45
N HIS A 126 -5.62 -8.17 1.01
CA HIS A 126 -5.64 -6.93 0.24
C HIS A 126 -5.06 -7.18 -1.14
N THR A 127 -5.48 -6.38 -2.11
CA THR A 127 -4.85 -6.32 -3.45
C THR A 127 -3.73 -5.27 -3.48
N ALA A 128 -3.09 -5.07 -2.34
CA ALA A 128 -2.02 -4.10 -2.10
C ALA A 128 -0.94 -4.77 -1.25
N ASP A 129 0.30 -4.30 -1.41
CA ASP A 129 1.42 -4.70 -0.58
C ASP A 129 1.54 -3.71 0.60
N ASP A 130 1.50 -4.24 1.83
CA ASP A 130 1.65 -3.44 3.04
C ASP A 130 3.06 -3.61 3.62
N TYR A 131 3.75 -2.49 3.85
CA TYR A 131 5.08 -2.45 4.46
C TYR A 131 5.01 -1.82 5.85
N PHE A 132 5.66 -2.47 6.82
CA PHE A 132 5.62 -2.03 8.22
C PHE A 132 7.02 -1.65 8.70
N HIS A 133 7.15 -0.45 9.28
CA HIS A 133 8.30 0.00 10.05
C HIS A 133 7.87 0.11 11.51
N ILE A 134 8.49 -0.67 12.38
CA ILE A 134 8.11 -0.71 13.78
C ILE A 134 8.83 0.44 14.48
N LEU A 135 8.09 1.47 14.89
CA LEU A 135 8.68 2.64 15.54
C LEU A 135 8.80 2.47 17.07
N SER A 136 8.00 1.58 17.66
CA SER A 136 8.02 1.27 19.08
C SER A 136 7.28 -0.05 19.33
N GLY A 137 7.61 -0.72 20.45
CA GLY A 137 7.01 -1.99 20.82
C GLY A 137 7.44 -3.14 19.91
N THR A 138 6.53 -4.10 19.69
CA THR A 138 6.79 -5.32 18.93
C THR A 138 5.56 -5.67 18.10
N GLN A 139 5.76 -6.00 16.82
CA GLN A 139 4.73 -6.64 16.01
C GLN A 139 4.95 -8.15 16.02
N LEU A 140 3.88 -8.89 16.30
CA LEU A 140 3.83 -10.34 16.13
C LEU A 140 3.04 -10.66 14.87
N ALA A 141 3.55 -11.57 14.05
CA ALA A 141 2.84 -12.08 12.89
C ALA A 141 2.81 -13.61 12.90
N TYR A 142 1.80 -14.16 12.23
CA TYR A 142 1.56 -15.59 12.20
C TYR A 142 1.08 -15.99 10.80
N VAL A 143 1.70 -17.02 10.24
CA VAL A 143 1.26 -17.67 9.00
C VAL A 143 0.66 -19.04 9.34
N PRO A 144 -0.54 -19.37 8.83
CA PRO A 144 -1.17 -20.67 9.07
C PRO A 144 -0.22 -21.85 8.79
N GLY A 145 -0.08 -22.73 9.78
CA GLY A 145 0.81 -23.90 9.72
C GLY A 145 2.15 -23.72 10.44
N SER A 146 2.52 -22.49 10.81
CA SER A 146 3.60 -22.25 11.76
C SER A 146 3.14 -22.61 13.18
N TYR A 147 4.10 -22.89 14.07
CA TYR A 147 3.84 -23.11 15.51
C TYR A 147 4.39 -22.00 16.39
N GLU A 148 5.27 -21.17 15.85
CA GLU A 148 5.88 -20.02 16.53
C GLU A 148 5.53 -18.73 15.77
N PRO A 149 5.41 -17.59 16.46
CA PRO A 149 5.18 -16.31 15.81
C PRO A 149 6.47 -15.77 15.18
N GLU A 150 6.31 -15.01 14.10
CA GLU A 150 7.32 -14.08 13.64
C GLU A 150 7.33 -12.86 14.56
N VAL A 151 8.52 -12.40 14.97
CA VAL A 151 8.69 -11.31 15.94
C VAL A 151 9.47 -10.18 15.30
N TYR A 152 8.84 -9.01 15.19
CA TYR A 152 9.42 -7.82 14.58
C TYR A 152 9.63 -6.72 15.64
N PRO A 153 10.88 -6.44 16.04
CA PRO A 153 11.22 -5.34 16.95
C PRO A 153 11.31 -3.99 16.19
N PRO A 154 11.56 -2.88 16.89
CA PRO A 154 11.72 -1.57 16.25
C PRO A 154 12.85 -1.57 15.21
N ARG A 155 12.57 -1.05 14.00
CA ARG A 155 13.49 -1.07 12.84
C ARG A 155 13.16 -0.05 11.77
#